data_AF-A0A7V5M7H2-F1
#
_entry.id   AF-A0A7V5M7H2-F1
#
_cell.length_a   1.000
_cell.length_b   1.000
_cell.length_c   1.000
_cell.angle_alpha   90.00
_cell.angle_beta   90.00
_cell.angle_gamma   90.00
#
_symmetry.space_group_name_H-M   'P 1'
#
loop_
_entity.id
_entity.type
_entity.pdbx_description
1 polymer ?
#
loop_
_entity_poly.entity_id
_entity_poly.type
_entity_poly.pdbx_seq_one_letter_code
_entity_poly.pdbx_strand_id
1 'polypeptide(L)'
;MVDLSVTFVGKKLRTPVGVASHALVRPEHDPQALCMHLKGYVDVGAGFVYTPFINPELKHPKGMAPVYKFMAIRAREPFAYEGLLVATDAQRIMCRLEEGLRLVDCLKKTLPADVPVIANLIGPGADPEGWVKHCKKFEDAGADLIEMNVSCPLPAATARAVCDYAAGDLSEAAGALLGDSPALLIPVVEAVVKAVKIPVGVKFTPETGFPRLVGLAESIKKVGAQFITGINAPITCSPPDIYNEGKGKWAGIEDNMICAALGPMDRFICYRNLAAISLFVPGIDLAAVGGLVEPEHIVEAMMLGAKICEFSSGLFWRGTKLIKDTINFLENEYMPRMGYQKVEEFIGLGVKHIKPIEEIDWKMEDYVSTVDDKRCVRCGICCNGICDARSLRENPLRVVIDEEMCYGCGLCQAICPEHAVSIIEKKHKVIGVSFLPSR
;
A
#
# COMPACT_ATOMS: atom_id res chain seq x y z
N MET A 1 27.68 11.22 -8.60
CA MET A 1 26.87 10.87 -7.43
C MET A 1 25.45 11.25 -7.79
N VAL A 2 24.51 10.32 -7.70
CA VAL A 2 23.12 10.59 -8.04
C VAL A 2 22.47 11.41 -6.92
N ASP A 3 21.43 12.17 -7.26
CA ASP A 3 20.68 13.00 -6.33
C ASP A 3 19.38 12.27 -5.94
N LEU A 4 19.35 11.77 -4.71
CA LEU A 4 18.16 11.11 -4.15
C LEU A 4 17.12 12.10 -3.63
N SER A 5 17.41 13.40 -3.63
CA SER A 5 16.45 14.36 -3.09
C SER A 5 15.18 14.42 -3.94
N VAL A 6 14.04 14.63 -3.28
CA VAL A 6 12.73 14.73 -3.93
C VAL A 6 11.94 15.92 -3.40
N THR A 7 11.17 16.58 -4.26
CA THR A 7 10.23 17.62 -3.81
C THR A 7 8.82 17.06 -3.60
N PHE A 8 8.38 17.02 -2.35
CA PHE A 8 7.05 16.59 -1.94
C PHE A 8 6.29 17.74 -1.29
N VAL A 9 5.11 18.08 -1.81
CA VAL A 9 4.26 19.20 -1.37
C VAL A 9 5.02 20.52 -1.17
N GLY A 10 5.93 20.81 -2.11
CA GLY A 10 6.77 22.02 -2.10
C GLY A 10 7.94 21.99 -1.11
N LYS A 11 8.15 20.89 -0.37
CA LYS A 11 9.30 20.70 0.52
C LYS A 11 10.30 19.74 -0.11
N LYS A 12 11.59 20.12 -0.07
CA LYS A 12 12.70 19.28 -0.53
C LYS A 12 13.08 18.29 0.58
N LEU A 13 13.07 17.00 0.26
CA LEU A 13 13.47 15.90 1.14
C LEU A 13 14.80 15.33 0.66
N ARG A 14 15.64 14.84 1.57
CA ARG A 14 16.96 14.24 1.24
C ARG A 14 16.87 12.89 0.49
N THR A 15 15.76 12.17 0.68
CA THR A 15 15.46 10.88 0.03
C THR A 15 13.94 10.71 -0.05
N PRO A 16 13.39 9.98 -1.03
CA PRO A 16 11.96 9.63 -1.06
C PRO A 16 11.56 8.59 -0.01
N VAL A 17 12.51 8.01 0.73
CA VAL A 17 12.27 6.88 1.63
C VAL A 17 12.04 7.35 3.07
N GLY A 18 10.96 6.86 3.69
CA GLY A 18 10.70 7.05 5.11
C GLY A 18 9.96 5.87 5.74
N VAL A 19 9.40 6.12 6.92
CA VAL A 19 8.69 5.10 7.70
C VAL A 19 7.28 5.60 7.97
N ALA A 20 6.30 4.73 7.74
CA ALA A 20 4.89 5.05 7.88
C ALA A 20 4.54 5.35 9.33
N SER A 21 3.42 6.03 9.57
CA SER A 21 2.84 6.05 10.91
C SER A 21 2.50 4.63 11.37
N HIS A 22 3.05 4.21 12.51
CA HIS A 22 2.78 2.92 13.13
C HIS A 22 2.77 3.06 14.65
N ALA A 23 2.07 2.13 15.31
CA ALA A 23 1.94 2.14 16.75
C ALA A 23 3.24 1.64 17.39
N LEU A 24 4.01 2.56 17.95
CA LEU A 24 5.26 2.24 18.63
C LEU A 24 4.98 2.05 20.12
N VAL A 25 5.03 0.78 20.56
CA VAL A 25 4.59 0.38 21.89
C VAL A 25 5.69 0.62 22.91
N ARG A 26 5.47 1.54 23.85
CA ARG A 26 6.09 1.47 25.18
C ARG A 26 4.99 1.51 26.24
N PRO A 27 5.03 0.64 27.27
CA PRO A 27 4.04 0.63 28.34
C PRO A 27 3.86 1.99 29.03
N GLU A 28 4.92 2.79 29.03
CA GLU A 28 5.01 4.08 29.72
C GLU A 28 4.57 5.27 28.87
N HIS A 29 4.27 5.07 27.58
CA HIS A 29 3.96 6.16 26.64
C HIS A 29 4.97 7.32 26.70
N ASP A 30 6.26 7.00 26.85
CA ASP A 30 7.35 7.96 27.00
C ASP A 30 7.66 8.66 25.66
N PRO A 31 7.37 9.97 25.52
CA PRO A 31 7.64 10.72 24.28
C PRO A 31 9.13 10.84 23.95
N GLN A 32 10.02 10.85 24.95
CA GLN A 32 11.46 10.99 24.74
C GLN A 32 12.03 9.72 24.13
N ALA A 33 11.68 8.57 24.69
CA ALA A 33 12.02 7.28 24.15
C ALA A 33 11.52 7.09 22.71
N LEU A 34 10.28 7.49 22.44
CA LEU A 34 9.67 7.42 21.12
C LEU A 34 10.39 8.35 20.12
N CYS A 35 10.73 9.55 20.55
CA CYS A 35 11.54 10.50 19.81
C CYS A 35 12.90 9.90 19.41
N MET A 36 13.60 9.23 20.33
CA MET A 36 14.87 8.54 20.03
C MET A 36 14.67 7.37 19.07
N HIS A 37 13.56 6.63 19.19
CA HIS A 37 13.24 5.54 18.27
C HIS A 37 13.04 6.05 16.84
N LEU A 38 12.25 7.10 16.65
CA LEU A 38 12.01 7.72 15.35
C LEU A 38 13.29 8.36 14.78
N LYS A 39 14.12 8.97 15.63
CA LYS A 39 15.46 9.44 15.24
C LYS A 39 16.32 8.29 14.71
N GLY A 40 16.22 7.09 15.27
CA GLY A 40 16.92 5.91 14.78
C GLY A 40 16.62 5.57 13.31
N TYR A 41 15.41 5.87 12.81
CA TYR A 41 15.09 5.73 11.38
C TYR A 41 15.81 6.77 10.52
N VAL A 42 15.92 8.00 11.01
CA VAL A 42 16.66 9.09 10.35
C VAL A 42 18.15 8.80 10.32
N ASP A 43 18.68 8.22 11.40
CA ASP A 43 20.10 7.85 11.52
C ASP A 43 20.52 6.77 10.50
N VAL A 44 19.59 5.94 10.04
CA VAL A 44 19.81 4.97 8.95
C VAL A 44 19.41 5.49 7.57
N GLY A 45 19.02 6.76 7.47
CA GLY A 45 18.85 7.48 6.21
C GLY A 45 17.42 7.88 5.85
N ALA A 46 16.41 7.65 6.68
CA ALA A 46 15.04 8.09 6.38
C ALA A 46 14.97 9.62 6.15
N GLY A 47 14.26 10.03 5.11
CA GLY A 47 14.15 11.42 4.67
C GLY A 47 13.10 12.24 5.39
N PHE A 48 12.19 11.58 6.11
CA PHE A 48 11.09 12.16 6.89
C PHE A 48 10.65 11.17 7.97
N VAL A 49 9.95 11.66 8.99
CA VAL A 49 9.33 10.81 10.01
C VAL A 49 7.85 11.13 10.19
N TYR A 50 7.05 10.09 10.36
CA TYR A 50 5.69 10.20 10.83
C TYR A 50 5.62 10.04 12.34
N THR A 51 4.78 10.83 13.01
CA THR A 51 4.34 10.48 14.37
C THR A 51 3.50 9.20 14.33
N PRO A 52 3.36 8.47 15.45
CA PRO A 52 2.23 7.55 15.59
C PRO A 52 0.90 8.30 15.37
N PHE A 53 -0.17 7.55 15.15
CA PHE A 53 -1.50 8.13 15.01
C PHE A 53 -1.99 8.70 16.35
N ILE A 54 -2.10 10.03 16.41
CA ILE A 54 -2.42 10.74 17.65
C ILE A 54 -3.91 11.08 17.71
N ASN A 55 -4.56 10.65 18.79
CA ASN A 55 -5.97 10.88 19.10
C ASN A 55 -6.13 12.19 19.91
N PRO A 56 -7.24 12.95 19.74
CA PRO A 56 -7.50 14.20 20.45
C PRO A 56 -7.76 14.06 21.97
N GLU A 57 -8.02 12.85 22.47
CA GLU A 57 -8.12 12.58 23.90
C GLU A 57 -6.82 12.95 24.62
N LEU A 58 -6.94 13.59 25.79
CA LEU A 58 -5.80 14.15 26.52
C LEU A 58 -4.76 13.11 26.93
N LYS A 59 -5.21 11.98 27.51
CA LYS A 59 -4.37 11.00 28.19
C LYS A 59 -4.81 9.59 27.92
N HIS A 60 -3.85 8.66 27.97
CA HIS A 60 -4.14 7.24 27.81
C HIS A 60 -5.08 6.76 28.93
N PRO A 61 -6.08 5.90 28.64
CA PRO A 61 -6.91 5.29 29.67
C PRO A 61 -6.09 4.60 30.77
N LYS A 62 -6.39 4.91 32.03
CA LYS A 62 -5.67 4.34 33.19
C LYS A 62 -5.90 2.84 33.29
N GLY A 63 -4.84 2.08 33.60
CA GLY A 63 -4.92 0.63 33.81
C GLY A 63 -5.12 -0.20 32.54
N MET A 64 -5.14 0.44 31.37
CA MET A 64 -5.30 -0.25 30.09
C MET A 64 -3.95 -0.38 29.38
N ALA A 65 -3.24 -1.49 29.56
CA ALA A 65 -2.02 -1.73 28.79
C ALA A 65 -2.31 -1.85 27.27
N PRO A 66 -1.36 -1.49 26.39
CA PRO A 66 -1.48 -1.73 24.96
C PRO A 66 -1.69 -3.21 24.63
N VAL A 67 -2.53 -3.50 23.64
CA VAL A 67 -2.87 -4.87 23.25
C VAL A 67 -2.66 -5.08 21.76
N TYR A 68 -1.88 -6.09 21.41
CA TYR A 68 -1.66 -6.56 20.05
C TYR A 68 -1.57 -8.08 20.02
N LYS A 69 -2.06 -8.66 18.93
CA LYS A 69 -1.79 -10.03 18.54
C LYS A 69 -1.42 -10.06 17.07
N PHE A 70 -0.38 -10.83 16.75
CA PHE A 70 0.06 -11.07 15.39
C PHE A 70 -0.11 -12.54 15.06
N MET A 71 -0.55 -12.82 13.84
CA MET A 71 -0.67 -14.17 13.31
C MET A 71 -0.08 -14.20 11.91
N ALA A 72 0.77 -15.19 11.62
CA ALA A 72 1.31 -15.37 10.29
C ALA A 72 0.24 -15.94 9.34
N ILE A 73 0.13 -15.36 8.15
CA ILE A 73 -0.60 -15.92 7.02
C ILE A 73 0.42 -16.66 6.17
N ARG A 74 0.26 -17.99 6.05
CA ARG A 74 1.13 -18.83 5.22
C ARG A 74 0.32 -19.86 4.45
N ALA A 75 0.46 -19.85 3.13
CA ALA A 75 0.05 -20.96 2.29
C ALA A 75 1.26 -21.87 2.01
N ARG A 76 1.01 -23.17 1.80
CA ARG A 76 2.06 -24.13 1.41
C ARG A 76 2.33 -24.03 -0.08
N GLU A 77 3.54 -24.40 -0.49
CA GLU A 77 3.87 -24.62 -1.90
C GLU A 77 2.85 -25.53 -2.59
N PRO A 78 2.50 -25.26 -3.88
CA PRO A 78 3.04 -24.23 -4.77
C PRO A 78 2.37 -22.84 -4.63
N PHE A 79 1.52 -22.64 -3.62
CA PHE A 79 0.72 -21.42 -3.45
C PHE A 79 1.36 -20.44 -2.45
N ALA A 80 2.67 -20.53 -2.18
CA ALA A 80 3.31 -19.82 -1.08
C ALA A 80 2.93 -18.33 -1.03
N TYR A 81 2.19 -17.95 0.01
CA TYR A 81 1.82 -16.57 0.30
C TYR A 81 2.29 -16.24 1.71
N GLU A 82 2.88 -15.06 1.88
CA GLU A 82 3.32 -14.56 3.18
C GLU A 82 2.58 -13.27 3.53
N GLY A 83 2.16 -13.18 4.78
CA GLY A 83 1.53 -11.98 5.33
C GLY A 83 1.37 -12.09 6.85
N LEU A 84 0.80 -11.05 7.44
CA LEU A 84 0.47 -10.98 8.86
C LEU A 84 -0.96 -10.52 9.03
N LEU A 85 -1.64 -11.08 10.01
CA LEU A 85 -2.82 -10.48 10.60
C LEU A 85 -2.41 -9.76 11.88
N VAL A 86 -2.93 -8.56 12.08
CA VAL A 86 -2.82 -7.83 13.35
C VAL A 86 -4.20 -7.57 13.94
N ALA A 87 -4.39 -8.04 15.17
CA ALA A 87 -5.56 -7.72 15.97
C ALA A 87 -5.15 -6.85 17.15
N THR A 88 -5.92 -5.81 17.42
CA THR A 88 -5.58 -4.82 18.44
C THR A 88 -6.83 -4.05 18.90
N ASP A 89 -6.76 -3.48 20.08
CA ASP A 89 -7.73 -2.51 20.59
C ASP A 89 -7.19 -1.10 20.37
N ALA A 90 -7.81 -0.37 19.43
CA ALA A 90 -7.42 1.00 19.07
C ALA A 90 -7.29 1.91 20.30
N GLN A 91 -8.24 1.83 21.24
CA GLN A 91 -8.26 2.72 22.40
C GLN A 91 -7.01 2.55 23.27
N ARG A 92 -6.40 1.36 23.25
CA ARG A 92 -5.24 0.98 24.07
C ARG A 92 -3.91 1.23 23.37
N ILE A 93 -3.92 1.66 22.11
CA ILE A 93 -2.70 1.77 21.30
C ILE A 93 -2.47 3.13 20.67
N MET A 94 -3.51 3.96 20.57
CA MET A 94 -3.38 5.32 20.03
C MET A 94 -2.55 6.20 20.96
N CYS A 95 -1.60 6.94 20.40
CA CYS A 95 -0.90 7.99 21.13
C CYS A 95 -1.91 9.11 21.49
N ARG A 96 -1.79 9.68 22.70
CA ARG A 96 -2.73 10.70 23.17
C ARG A 96 -2.18 12.10 23.04
N LEU A 97 -3.06 13.09 23.08
CA LEU A 97 -2.76 14.46 22.70
C LEU A 97 -1.56 15.04 23.47
N GLU A 98 -1.52 14.90 24.79
CA GLU A 98 -0.42 15.45 25.61
C GLU A 98 0.94 14.79 25.31
N GLU A 99 0.94 13.49 24.97
CA GLU A 99 2.14 12.75 24.61
C GLU A 99 2.59 13.11 23.19
N GLY A 100 1.65 13.20 22.26
CA GLY A 100 1.91 13.58 20.87
C GLY A 100 2.49 14.98 20.74
N LEU A 101 1.99 15.96 21.49
CA LEU A 101 2.55 17.31 21.49
C LEU A 101 3.98 17.35 22.03
N ARG A 102 4.25 16.63 23.13
CA ARG A 102 5.61 16.49 23.69
C ARG A 102 6.55 15.76 22.73
N LEU A 103 6.04 14.76 22.02
CA LEU A 103 6.81 14.04 21.00
C LEU A 103 7.23 14.96 19.87
N VAL A 104 6.30 15.74 19.32
CA VAL A 104 6.59 16.66 18.21
C VAL A 104 7.62 17.71 18.64
N ASP A 105 7.46 18.31 19.82
CA ASP A 105 8.46 19.23 20.38
C ASP A 105 9.85 18.57 20.52
N CYS A 106 9.92 17.33 21.02
CA CYS A 106 11.19 16.59 21.08
C CYS A 106 11.78 16.34 19.69
N LEU A 107 10.97 15.88 18.72
CA LEU A 107 11.42 15.59 17.37
C LEU A 107 11.97 16.85 16.70
N LYS A 108 11.30 17.99 16.82
CA LYS A 108 11.76 19.26 16.25
C LYS A 108 13.06 19.78 16.88
N LYS A 109 13.34 19.45 18.14
CA LYS A 109 14.62 19.78 18.81
C LYS A 109 15.74 18.79 18.51
N THR A 110 15.40 17.55 18.16
CA THR A 110 16.35 16.44 18.05
C THR A 110 16.75 16.14 16.61
N LEU A 111 15.79 16.23 15.68
CA LEU A 111 16.02 15.87 14.29
C LEU A 111 16.75 16.98 13.54
N PRO A 112 17.53 16.64 12.49
CA PRO A 112 18.06 17.62 11.57
C PRO A 112 16.95 18.50 10.97
N ALA A 113 17.24 19.79 10.74
CA ALA A 113 16.26 20.76 10.27
C ALA A 113 15.66 20.44 8.87
N ASP A 114 16.37 19.65 8.06
CA ASP A 114 15.94 19.19 6.74
C ASP A 114 15.09 17.91 6.77
N VAL A 115 14.83 17.34 7.95
CA VAL A 115 13.97 16.15 8.12
C VAL A 115 12.61 16.59 8.65
N PRO A 116 11.56 16.59 7.81
CA PRO A 116 10.24 17.02 8.26
C PRO A 116 9.62 15.99 9.19
N VAL A 117 8.85 16.52 10.15
CA VAL A 117 7.97 15.77 11.03
C VAL A 117 6.55 15.86 10.47
N ILE A 118 6.00 14.73 10.08
CA ILE A 118 4.63 14.62 9.57
C ILE A 118 3.73 14.14 10.71
N ALA A 119 2.81 15.01 11.16
CA ALA A 119 1.87 14.67 12.21
C ALA A 119 0.73 13.81 11.63
N ASN A 120 0.73 12.51 11.94
CA ASN A 120 -0.39 11.63 11.62
C ASN A 120 -1.44 11.72 12.72
N LEU A 121 -2.62 12.22 12.37
CA LEU A 121 -3.68 12.53 13.33
C LEU A 121 -4.92 11.71 13.04
N ILE A 122 -5.45 11.02 14.06
CA ILE A 122 -6.77 10.40 14.01
C ILE A 122 -7.74 11.28 14.78
N GLY A 123 -8.81 11.74 14.13
CA GLY A 123 -9.70 12.74 14.70
C GLY A 123 -11.00 12.16 15.28
N PRO A 124 -11.85 13.04 15.82
CA PRO A 124 -13.04 12.70 16.59
C PRO A 124 -14.25 12.31 15.70
N GLY A 125 -14.01 11.53 14.63
CA GLY A 125 -15.04 11.17 13.66
C GLY A 125 -15.40 12.31 12.69
N ALA A 126 -16.65 12.37 12.25
CA ALA A 126 -17.17 13.36 11.30
C ALA A 126 -17.42 14.75 11.94
N ASP A 127 -16.44 15.29 12.66
CA ASP A 127 -16.50 16.57 13.36
C ASP A 127 -15.45 17.57 12.79
N PRO A 128 -15.84 18.44 11.85
CA PRO A 128 -14.94 19.42 11.25
C PRO A 128 -14.26 20.35 12.26
N GLU A 129 -14.97 20.80 13.30
CA GLU A 129 -14.39 21.71 14.29
C GLU A 129 -13.36 21.02 15.17
N GLY A 130 -13.66 19.79 15.61
CA GLY A 130 -12.75 18.96 16.39
C GLY A 130 -11.47 18.66 15.62
N TRP A 131 -11.58 18.33 14.33
CA TRP A 131 -10.42 18.14 13.45
C TRP A 131 -9.60 19.42 13.30
N VAL A 132 -10.23 20.58 13.10
CA VAL A 132 -9.52 21.88 13.04
C VAL A 132 -8.76 22.17 14.34
N LYS A 133 -9.41 22.00 15.49
CA LYS A 133 -8.80 22.21 16.81
C LYS A 133 -7.61 21.27 17.03
N HIS A 134 -7.75 20.00 16.62
CA HIS A 134 -6.70 18.99 16.73
C HIS A 134 -5.50 19.35 15.84
N CYS A 135 -5.74 19.58 14.54
CA CYS A 135 -4.68 19.88 13.57
C CYS A 135 -3.91 21.16 13.91
N LYS A 136 -4.59 22.23 14.35
CA LYS A 136 -3.94 23.48 14.75
C LYS A 136 -2.95 23.30 15.90
N LYS A 137 -3.27 22.45 16.89
CA LYS A 137 -2.33 22.17 17.99
C LYS A 137 -1.01 21.59 17.50
N PHE A 138 -1.04 20.78 16.43
CA PHE A 138 0.15 20.16 15.86
C PHE A 138 0.91 21.08 14.90
N GLU A 139 0.19 21.95 14.18
CA GLU A 139 0.81 23.09 13.48
C GLU A 139 1.55 24.01 14.47
N ASP A 140 0.89 24.41 15.56
CA ASP A 140 1.47 25.28 16.60
C ASP A 140 2.67 24.61 17.30
N ALA A 141 2.66 23.28 17.43
CA ALA A 141 3.78 22.51 17.98
C ALA A 141 4.97 22.38 17.01
N GLY A 142 4.82 22.80 15.76
CA GLY A 142 5.89 22.82 14.76
C GLY A 142 5.96 21.61 13.85
N ALA A 143 4.88 20.84 13.69
CA ALA A 143 4.80 19.84 12.62
C ALA A 143 5.00 20.50 11.26
N ASP A 144 5.67 19.80 10.33
CA ASP A 144 5.95 20.33 9.00
C ASP A 144 4.81 20.07 8.02
N LEU A 145 4.11 18.95 8.20
CA LEU A 145 2.96 18.52 7.42
C LEU A 145 1.94 17.84 8.36
N ILE A 146 0.67 17.83 7.95
CA ILE A 146 -0.39 17.06 8.60
C ILE A 146 -0.86 15.96 7.66
N GLU A 147 -0.95 14.73 8.18
CA GLU A 147 -1.66 13.63 7.54
C GLU A 147 -2.91 13.28 8.35
N MET A 148 -4.08 13.54 7.77
CA MET A 148 -5.37 13.16 8.33
C MET A 148 -5.59 11.66 8.15
N ASN A 149 -5.49 10.91 9.24
CA ASN A 149 -5.70 9.47 9.26
C ASN A 149 -7.18 9.15 9.43
N VAL A 150 -7.88 9.14 8.30
CA VAL A 150 -9.29 8.79 8.18
C VAL A 150 -9.47 7.34 7.71
N SER A 151 -8.50 6.48 8.00
CA SER A 151 -8.43 5.16 7.38
C SER A 151 -8.15 4.01 8.33
N CYS A 152 -8.00 4.29 9.63
CA CYS A 152 -7.79 3.24 10.62
C CYS A 152 -8.93 2.21 10.54
N PRO A 153 -8.64 0.91 10.36
CA PRO A 153 -9.67 -0.13 10.23
C PRO A 153 -10.41 -0.38 11.54
N LEU A 154 -9.77 -0.09 12.67
CA LEU A 154 -10.21 -0.54 13.99
C LEU A 154 -11.51 0.12 14.49
N PRO A 155 -11.72 1.46 14.34
CA PRO A 155 -13.01 2.05 14.69
C PRO A 155 -14.19 1.44 13.93
N ALA A 156 -13.97 1.00 12.69
CA ALA A 156 -14.99 0.37 11.84
C ALA A 156 -15.34 -1.07 12.28
N ALA A 157 -14.45 -1.73 13.02
CA ALA A 157 -14.59 -3.14 13.41
C ALA A 157 -15.39 -3.37 14.72
N THR A 158 -15.92 -2.32 15.34
CA THR A 158 -16.70 -2.45 16.57
C THR A 158 -18.15 -2.85 16.29
N ALA A 159 -18.76 -3.63 17.19
CA ALA A 159 -20.17 -4.04 17.03
C ALA A 159 -21.10 -2.84 16.87
N ARG A 160 -20.87 -1.77 17.64
CA ARG A 160 -21.62 -0.52 17.52
C ARG A 160 -21.47 0.09 16.12
N ALA A 161 -20.24 0.28 15.65
CA ALA A 161 -20.00 0.86 14.33
C ALA A 161 -20.64 0.05 13.20
N VAL A 162 -20.62 -1.29 13.28
CA VAL A 162 -21.28 -2.18 12.30
C VAL A 162 -22.80 -2.04 12.35
N CYS A 163 -23.40 -2.03 13.55
CA CYS A 163 -24.84 -1.86 13.72
C CYS A 163 -25.32 -0.47 13.24
N ASP A 164 -24.59 0.58 13.62
CA ASP A 164 -24.90 1.97 13.25
C ASP A 164 -24.82 2.13 11.71
N TYR A 165 -23.76 1.59 11.09
CA TYR A 165 -23.64 1.56 9.62
C TYR A 165 -24.81 0.81 8.96
N ALA A 166 -25.19 -0.36 9.48
CA ALA A 166 -26.32 -1.14 8.93
C ALA A 166 -27.67 -0.41 9.09
N ALA A 167 -27.82 0.42 10.12
CA ALA A 167 -28.98 1.27 10.34
C ALA A 167 -28.93 2.59 9.53
N GLY A 168 -27.81 2.89 8.86
CA GLY A 168 -27.58 4.15 8.16
C GLY A 168 -27.24 5.34 9.07
N ASP A 169 -26.92 5.09 10.34
CA ASP A 169 -26.43 6.12 11.27
C ASP A 169 -24.90 6.20 11.18
N LEU A 170 -24.40 7.31 10.62
CA LEU A 170 -22.97 7.56 10.47
C LEU A 170 -22.50 8.77 11.28
N SER A 171 -23.30 9.21 12.26
CA SER A 171 -22.98 10.38 13.09
C SER A 171 -21.65 10.24 13.84
N GLU A 172 -21.30 9.02 14.25
CA GLU A 172 -20.06 8.69 14.96
C GLU A 172 -19.01 8.02 14.05
N ALA A 173 -19.17 8.12 12.72
CA ALA A 173 -18.26 7.47 11.78
C ALA A 173 -16.83 7.99 11.95
N ALA A 174 -15.90 7.07 12.20
CA ALA A 174 -14.49 7.34 12.42
C ALA A 174 -13.62 6.31 11.71
N GLY A 175 -12.32 6.60 11.57
CA GLY A 175 -11.39 5.75 10.84
C GLY A 175 -11.92 5.43 9.44
N ALA A 176 -11.81 4.18 9.01
CA ALA A 176 -12.21 3.74 7.67
C ALA A 176 -13.67 4.07 7.30
N LEU A 177 -14.61 4.17 8.25
CA LEU A 177 -15.99 4.59 7.95
C LEU A 177 -16.09 6.05 7.53
N LEU A 178 -15.30 6.93 8.15
CA LEU A 178 -15.16 8.32 7.70
C LEU A 178 -14.46 8.36 6.34
N GLY A 179 -13.35 7.62 6.20
CA GLY A 179 -12.57 7.54 4.97
C GLY A 179 -13.33 7.06 3.74
N ASP A 180 -14.27 6.14 3.93
CA ASP A 180 -15.09 5.57 2.87
C ASP A 180 -16.28 6.44 2.46
N SER A 181 -16.63 7.46 3.27
CA SER A 181 -17.80 8.30 3.03
C SER A 181 -17.41 9.71 2.59
N PRO A 182 -17.41 10.02 1.27
CA PRO A 182 -17.15 11.38 0.78
C PRO A 182 -18.07 12.43 1.41
N ALA A 183 -19.34 12.10 1.65
CA ALA A 183 -20.30 13.04 2.23
C ALA A 183 -19.90 13.53 3.63
N LEU A 184 -19.21 12.69 4.40
CA LEU A 184 -18.73 13.01 5.75
C LEU A 184 -17.30 13.55 5.71
N LEU A 185 -16.45 12.98 4.87
CA LEU A 185 -15.03 13.31 4.83
C LEU A 185 -14.74 14.68 4.21
N ILE A 186 -15.41 15.03 3.10
CA ILE A 186 -15.08 16.25 2.36
C ILE A 186 -15.27 17.53 3.20
N PRO A 187 -16.37 17.72 3.95
CA PRO A 187 -16.51 18.88 4.83
C PRO A 187 -15.42 18.96 5.90
N VAL A 188 -14.99 17.80 6.43
CA VAL A 188 -13.93 17.72 7.45
C VAL A 188 -12.58 18.13 6.87
N VAL A 189 -12.21 17.61 5.70
CA VAL A 189 -10.94 17.95 5.03
C VAL A 189 -10.92 19.42 4.62
N GLU A 190 -12.02 19.92 4.05
CA GLU A 190 -12.14 21.33 3.67
C GLU A 190 -11.96 22.27 4.87
N ALA A 191 -12.57 21.94 6.02
CA ALA A 191 -12.42 22.73 7.23
C ALA A 191 -10.96 22.78 7.72
N VAL A 192 -10.26 21.64 7.73
CA VAL A 192 -8.85 21.58 8.13
C VAL A 192 -7.96 22.36 7.17
N VAL A 193 -8.10 22.14 5.86
CA VAL A 193 -7.30 22.82 4.83
C VAL A 193 -7.48 24.34 4.89
N LYS A 194 -8.69 24.84 5.16
CA LYS A 194 -8.94 26.28 5.33
C LYS A 194 -8.32 26.87 6.60
N ALA A 195 -8.14 26.05 7.63
CA ALA A 195 -7.77 26.51 8.96
C ALA A 195 -6.27 26.40 9.26
N VAL A 196 -5.58 25.45 8.64
CA VAL A 196 -4.14 25.15 8.80
C VAL A 196 -3.35 25.72 7.62
N LYS A 197 -2.14 26.21 7.87
CA LYS A 197 -1.25 26.85 6.88
C LYS A 197 -0.16 25.92 6.36
N ILE A 198 0.26 24.93 7.14
CA ILE A 198 1.17 23.86 6.68
C ILE A 198 0.45 22.87 5.74
N PRO A 199 1.17 22.16 4.85
CA PRO A 199 0.59 21.16 3.96
C PRO A 199 -0.25 20.12 4.69
N VAL A 200 -1.45 19.85 4.16
CA VAL A 200 -2.38 18.83 4.67
C VAL A 200 -2.59 17.77 3.60
N GLY A 201 -2.53 16.51 4.01
CA GLY A 201 -2.89 15.36 3.17
C GLY A 201 -3.77 14.38 3.92
N VAL A 202 -4.24 13.36 3.20
CA VAL A 202 -5.23 12.42 3.70
C VAL A 202 -4.75 10.98 3.46
N LYS A 203 -4.73 10.17 4.52
CA LYS A 203 -4.38 8.74 4.41
C LYS A 203 -5.63 7.94 4.10
N PHE A 204 -5.67 7.34 2.92
CA PHE A 204 -6.83 6.63 2.39
C PHE A 204 -6.95 5.21 2.96
N THR A 205 -8.20 4.80 3.15
CA THR A 205 -8.54 3.41 3.47
C THR A 205 -8.58 2.59 2.16
N PRO A 206 -8.12 1.34 2.17
CA PRO A 206 -8.30 0.46 1.00
C PRO A 206 -9.76 0.09 0.75
N GLU A 207 -10.64 0.24 1.76
CA GLU A 207 -12.06 -0.14 1.71
C GLU A 207 -12.87 0.70 0.70
N THR A 208 -12.42 1.91 0.39
CA THR A 208 -13.07 2.75 -0.63
C THR A 208 -13.16 2.04 -1.97
N GLY A 209 -12.11 1.29 -2.34
CA GLY A 209 -12.11 0.47 -3.55
C GLY A 209 -12.16 1.27 -4.86
N PHE A 210 -11.97 0.57 -5.97
CA PHE A 210 -12.05 1.14 -7.32
C PHE A 210 -13.47 0.92 -7.90
N PRO A 211 -14.07 1.89 -8.62
CA PRO A 211 -13.51 3.19 -9.02
C PRO A 211 -13.76 4.33 -8.02
N ARG A 212 -14.47 4.10 -6.91
CA ARG A 212 -14.86 5.16 -5.95
C ARG A 212 -13.68 5.98 -5.43
N LEU A 213 -12.51 5.35 -5.25
CA LEU A 213 -11.29 6.03 -4.81
C LEU A 213 -10.89 7.20 -5.71
N VAL A 214 -11.16 7.11 -7.02
CA VAL A 214 -10.82 8.17 -8.00
C VAL A 214 -11.69 9.40 -7.75
N GLY A 215 -13.00 9.19 -7.57
CA GLY A 215 -13.94 10.27 -7.24
C GLY A 215 -13.64 10.91 -5.88
N LEU A 216 -13.24 10.10 -4.89
CA LEU A 216 -12.80 10.61 -3.59
C LEU A 216 -11.50 11.43 -3.72
N ALA A 217 -10.48 10.91 -4.41
CA ALA A 217 -9.21 11.61 -4.63
C ALA A 217 -9.40 12.97 -5.31
N GLU A 218 -10.23 13.02 -6.36
CA GLU A 218 -10.56 14.27 -7.05
C GLU A 218 -11.27 15.27 -6.12
N SER A 219 -12.18 14.80 -5.27
CA SER A 219 -12.89 15.65 -4.30
C SER A 219 -11.95 16.19 -3.22
N ILE A 220 -11.04 15.35 -2.72
CA ILE A 220 -10.02 15.70 -1.72
C ILE A 220 -9.05 16.75 -2.28
N LYS A 221 -8.61 16.57 -3.54
CA LYS A 221 -7.80 17.54 -4.26
C LYS A 221 -8.53 18.89 -4.42
N LYS A 222 -9.81 18.87 -4.81
CA LYS A 222 -10.63 20.08 -5.02
C LYS A 222 -10.76 20.94 -3.76
N VAL A 223 -10.85 20.33 -2.59
CA VAL A 223 -10.92 21.07 -1.31
C VAL A 223 -9.54 21.51 -0.80
N GLY A 224 -8.48 21.23 -1.54
CA GLY A 224 -7.15 21.81 -1.35
C GLY A 224 -6.16 20.95 -0.56
N ALA A 225 -6.47 19.67 -0.31
CA ALA A 225 -5.47 18.75 0.22
C ALA A 225 -4.33 18.57 -0.81
N GLN A 226 -3.10 18.55 -0.34
CA GLN A 226 -1.91 18.59 -1.19
C GLN A 226 -1.32 17.22 -1.50
N PHE A 227 -1.62 16.22 -0.67
CA PHE A 227 -1.19 14.85 -0.91
C PHE A 227 -2.20 13.80 -0.44
N ILE A 228 -2.10 12.61 -1.04
CA ILE A 228 -2.81 11.42 -0.63
C ILE A 228 -1.80 10.33 -0.29
N THR A 229 -2.00 9.69 0.87
CA THR A 229 -1.22 8.54 1.29
C THR A 229 -2.05 7.28 1.11
N GLY A 230 -1.59 6.39 0.25
CA GLY A 230 -2.29 5.14 -0.08
C GLY A 230 -1.36 3.96 0.18
N ILE A 231 -1.69 3.02 1.07
CA ILE A 231 -2.95 2.74 1.78
C ILE A 231 -2.78 2.51 3.29
N ASN A 232 -3.88 2.52 4.05
CA ASN A 232 -3.91 1.86 5.37
C ASN A 232 -4.12 0.34 5.24
N ALA A 233 -4.08 -0.38 6.36
CA ALA A 233 -4.20 -1.84 6.40
C ALA A 233 -5.65 -2.30 6.05
N PRO A 234 -5.84 -3.26 5.12
CA PRO A 234 -7.17 -3.79 4.79
C PRO A 234 -7.85 -4.52 5.94
N ILE A 235 -9.18 -4.39 6.04
CA ILE A 235 -10.00 -5.10 7.03
C ILE A 235 -10.20 -6.56 6.62
N THR A 236 -10.04 -7.49 7.56
CA THR A 236 -10.22 -8.93 7.33
C THR A 236 -10.56 -9.67 8.64
N CYS A 237 -10.50 -11.01 8.63
CA CYS A 237 -10.62 -11.85 9.82
C CYS A 237 -9.57 -12.98 9.82
N SER A 238 -9.27 -13.52 11.00
CA SER A 238 -8.44 -14.72 11.11
C SER A 238 -9.16 -15.98 10.62
N PRO A 239 -8.45 -16.93 10.02
CA PRO A 239 -9.04 -18.19 9.61
C PRO A 239 -9.52 -18.98 10.85
N PRO A 240 -10.72 -19.58 10.80
CA PRO A 240 -11.24 -20.38 11.90
C PRO A 240 -10.44 -21.69 12.05
N ASP A 241 -10.39 -22.22 13.27
CA ASP A 241 -9.83 -23.55 13.49
C ASP A 241 -10.80 -24.68 13.11
N ILE A 242 -10.60 -25.23 11.91
CA ILE A 242 -11.43 -26.31 11.37
C ILE A 242 -11.40 -27.61 12.22
N TYR A 243 -10.44 -27.78 13.13
CA TYR A 243 -10.35 -28.95 14.00
C TYR A 243 -10.76 -28.66 15.45
N ASN A 244 -11.13 -27.42 15.76
CA ASN A 244 -11.48 -26.97 17.10
C ASN A 244 -12.70 -26.05 17.06
N GLU A 245 -13.78 -26.55 16.45
CA GLU A 245 -15.10 -25.89 16.39
C GLU A 245 -15.07 -24.45 15.84
N GLY A 246 -14.07 -24.12 15.02
CA GLY A 246 -13.90 -22.79 14.44
C GLY A 246 -13.32 -21.73 15.39
N LYS A 247 -12.80 -22.11 16.57
CA LYS A 247 -12.13 -21.17 17.50
C LYS A 247 -10.99 -20.41 16.83
N GLY A 248 -10.66 -19.25 17.39
CA GLY A 248 -9.53 -18.43 17.00
C GLY A 248 -8.18 -19.10 17.30
N LYS A 249 -7.22 -18.88 16.39
CA LYS A 249 -5.85 -19.42 16.50
C LYS A 249 -4.87 -18.43 17.13
N TRP A 250 -5.39 -17.40 17.81
CA TRP A 250 -4.58 -16.36 18.42
C TRP A 250 -3.93 -16.89 19.69
N ALA A 251 -2.66 -16.54 19.93
CA ALA A 251 -1.96 -16.97 21.13
C ALA A 251 -2.68 -16.45 22.40
N GLY A 252 -3.34 -17.35 23.13
CA GLY A 252 -4.07 -17.05 24.37
C GLY A 252 -5.43 -16.37 24.19
N ILE A 253 -6.04 -16.43 23.01
CA ILE A 253 -7.39 -15.91 22.74
C ILE A 253 -8.15 -16.93 21.89
N GLU A 254 -9.29 -17.41 22.39
CA GLU A 254 -10.13 -18.38 21.68
C GLU A 254 -11.12 -17.73 20.70
N ASP A 255 -11.37 -16.43 20.81
CA ASP A 255 -12.25 -15.69 19.91
C ASP A 255 -11.56 -15.37 18.58
N ASN A 256 -12.32 -15.41 17.48
CA ASN A 256 -11.89 -14.83 16.21
C ASN A 256 -12.20 -13.33 16.18
N MET A 257 -11.26 -12.54 15.68
CA MET A 257 -11.35 -11.09 15.65
C MET A 257 -11.43 -10.60 14.20
N ILE A 258 -12.26 -9.58 13.97
CA ILE A 258 -12.06 -8.69 12.83
C ILE A 258 -10.72 -7.99 13.08
N CYS A 259 -9.81 -8.11 12.12
CA CYS A 259 -8.42 -7.70 12.24
C CYS A 259 -7.96 -7.05 10.94
N ALA A 260 -6.71 -6.58 10.90
CA ALA A 260 -6.14 -5.99 9.70
C ALA A 260 -5.13 -6.93 9.05
N ALA A 261 -5.15 -7.01 7.72
CA ALA A 261 -4.13 -7.68 6.93
C ALA A 261 -2.94 -6.74 6.73
N LEU A 262 -1.74 -7.30 6.80
CA LEU A 262 -0.49 -6.59 6.56
C LEU A 262 0.44 -7.46 5.70
N GLY A 263 1.22 -6.83 4.83
CA GLY A 263 2.36 -7.48 4.18
C GLY A 263 2.36 -7.35 2.67
N PRO A 264 3.15 -8.17 1.97
CA PRO A 264 3.38 -8.06 0.53
C PRO A 264 2.12 -7.96 -0.32
N MET A 265 1.02 -8.62 0.07
CA MET A 265 -0.24 -8.59 -0.67
C MET A 265 -0.88 -7.19 -0.74
N ASP A 266 -0.70 -6.37 0.29
CA ASP A 266 -1.21 -5.00 0.32
C ASP A 266 -0.59 -4.14 -0.80
N ARG A 267 0.58 -4.53 -1.31
CA ARG A 267 1.29 -3.84 -2.38
C ARG A 267 0.46 -3.73 -3.65
N PHE A 268 -0.31 -4.77 -3.98
CA PHE A 268 -1.16 -4.73 -5.18
C PHE A 268 -2.34 -3.77 -5.03
N ILE A 269 -2.85 -3.58 -3.80
CA ILE A 269 -3.87 -2.57 -3.51
C ILE A 269 -3.25 -1.16 -3.53
N CYS A 270 -2.05 -0.99 -2.95
CA CYS A 270 -1.27 0.23 -3.06
C CYS A 270 -1.02 0.61 -4.53
N TYR A 271 -0.53 -0.32 -5.34
CA TYR A 271 -0.22 -0.12 -6.77
C TYR A 271 -1.45 0.23 -7.58
N ARG A 272 -2.56 -0.48 -7.37
CA ARG A 272 -3.85 -0.14 -7.99
C ARG A 272 -4.22 1.31 -7.68
N ASN A 273 -4.12 1.73 -6.41
CA ASN A 273 -4.50 3.08 -6.00
C ASN A 273 -3.56 4.14 -6.59
N LEU A 274 -2.24 3.92 -6.53
CA LEU A 274 -1.25 4.82 -7.13
C LEU A 274 -1.49 4.97 -8.63
N ALA A 275 -1.59 3.86 -9.36
CA ALA A 275 -1.86 3.83 -10.79
C ALA A 275 -3.15 4.60 -11.15
N ALA A 276 -4.25 4.29 -10.47
CA ALA A 276 -5.55 4.90 -10.75
C ALA A 276 -5.56 6.40 -10.44
N ILE A 277 -5.01 6.83 -9.30
CA ILE A 277 -4.97 8.26 -8.94
C ILE A 277 -4.02 9.01 -9.88
N SER A 278 -2.86 8.47 -10.19
CA SER A 278 -1.92 9.10 -11.14
C SER A 278 -2.51 9.27 -12.54
N LEU A 279 -3.30 8.29 -13.01
CA LEU A 279 -3.92 8.33 -14.33
C LEU A 279 -5.10 9.31 -14.38
N PHE A 280 -5.99 9.25 -13.38
CA PHE A 280 -7.28 9.95 -13.44
C PHE A 280 -7.34 11.27 -12.64
N VAL A 281 -6.41 11.49 -11.71
CA VAL A 281 -6.38 12.66 -10.81
C VAL A 281 -4.96 13.27 -10.79
N PRO A 282 -4.43 13.74 -11.94
CA PRO A 282 -3.09 14.29 -11.99
C PRO A 282 -2.98 15.58 -11.17
N GLY A 283 -1.80 15.87 -10.61
CA GLY A 283 -1.52 17.13 -9.91
C GLY A 283 -1.85 17.15 -8.41
N ILE A 284 -2.03 15.98 -7.80
CA ILE A 284 -1.93 15.80 -6.34
C ILE A 284 -0.71 14.92 -6.04
N ASP A 285 0.04 15.23 -4.99
CA ASP A 285 1.21 14.43 -4.63
C ASP A 285 0.79 13.11 -3.97
N LEU A 286 1.52 12.04 -4.25
CA LEU A 286 1.21 10.71 -3.73
C LEU A 286 2.32 10.19 -2.81
N ALA A 287 1.92 9.62 -1.69
CA ALA A 287 2.76 8.86 -0.79
C ALA A 287 2.35 7.38 -0.80
N ALA A 288 3.31 6.48 -1.02
CA ALA A 288 3.08 5.05 -1.11
C ALA A 288 3.33 4.35 0.22
N VAL A 289 2.40 3.50 0.63
CA VAL A 289 2.53 2.63 1.79
C VAL A 289 1.66 1.38 1.61
N GLY A 290 2.13 0.22 2.09
CA GLY A 290 1.44 -1.06 1.97
C GLY A 290 2.25 -2.08 1.19
N GLY A 291 2.71 -3.13 1.87
CA GLY A 291 3.42 -4.26 1.24
C GLY A 291 4.78 -3.97 0.62
N LEU A 292 5.39 -2.83 0.93
CA LEU A 292 6.76 -2.49 0.52
C LEU A 292 7.76 -3.24 1.42
N VAL A 293 8.37 -4.31 0.89
CA VAL A 293 9.24 -5.22 1.66
C VAL A 293 10.65 -5.40 1.07
N GLU A 294 10.91 -4.77 -0.09
CA GLU A 294 12.17 -4.85 -0.85
C GLU A 294 12.47 -3.49 -1.49
N PRO A 295 13.76 -3.16 -1.75
CA PRO A 295 14.16 -1.93 -2.42
C PRO A 295 13.46 -1.66 -3.75
N GLU A 296 13.29 -2.68 -4.57
CA GLU A 296 12.70 -2.61 -5.91
C GLU A 296 11.25 -2.09 -5.86
N HIS A 297 10.50 -2.44 -4.81
CA HIS A 297 9.12 -2.00 -4.63
C HIS A 297 8.99 -0.47 -4.51
N ILE A 298 10.05 0.22 -4.08
CA ILE A 298 10.10 1.69 -4.00
C ILE A 298 10.17 2.28 -5.41
N VAL A 299 11.01 1.71 -6.27
CA VAL A 299 11.08 2.11 -7.68
C VAL A 299 9.74 1.89 -8.37
N GLU A 300 9.14 0.71 -8.18
CA GLU A 300 7.83 0.37 -8.74
C GLU A 300 6.74 1.36 -8.28
N ALA A 301 6.66 1.66 -6.96
CA ALA A 301 5.70 2.63 -6.43
C ALA A 301 5.92 4.03 -7.00
N MET A 302 7.18 4.47 -7.13
CA MET A 302 7.52 5.76 -7.71
C MET A 302 7.19 5.83 -9.20
N MET A 303 7.43 4.77 -9.96
CA MET A 303 7.01 4.66 -11.36
C MET A 303 5.50 4.74 -11.54
N LEU A 304 4.73 4.33 -10.52
CA LEU A 304 3.27 4.48 -10.45
C LEU A 304 2.81 5.86 -9.93
N GLY A 305 3.74 6.78 -9.68
CA GLY A 305 3.50 8.19 -9.40
C GLY A 305 3.68 8.61 -7.93
N ALA A 306 4.07 7.69 -7.04
CA ALA A 306 4.45 8.09 -5.68
C ALA A 306 5.72 8.96 -5.69
N LYS A 307 5.71 10.05 -4.91
CA LYS A 307 6.89 10.89 -4.71
C LYS A 307 7.67 10.48 -3.48
N ILE A 308 6.98 9.98 -2.46
CA ILE A 308 7.59 9.42 -1.25
C ILE A 308 7.03 8.03 -0.99
N CYS A 309 7.80 7.20 -0.29
CA CYS A 309 7.43 5.84 0.04
C CYS A 309 7.74 5.52 1.50
N GLU A 310 6.82 4.81 2.14
CA GLU A 310 6.85 4.55 3.57
C GLU A 310 6.95 3.05 3.86
N PHE A 311 7.94 2.65 4.64
CA PHE A 311 8.01 1.28 5.15
C PHE A 311 7.14 1.11 6.41
N SER A 312 6.52 -0.06 6.54
CA SER A 312 5.82 -0.49 7.76
C SER A 312 6.07 -1.98 7.98
N SER A 313 5.26 -2.85 7.37
CA SER A 313 5.36 -4.29 7.54
C SER A 313 6.72 -4.86 7.12
N GLY A 314 7.36 -4.33 6.07
CA GLY A 314 8.72 -4.70 5.69
C GLY A 314 9.77 -4.59 6.81
N LEU A 315 9.58 -3.66 7.75
CA LEU A 315 10.46 -3.52 8.92
C LEU A 315 10.33 -4.69 9.90
N PHE A 316 9.20 -5.40 9.93
CA PHE A 316 9.00 -6.55 10.81
C PHE A 316 9.87 -7.74 10.42
N TRP A 317 10.11 -7.94 9.12
CA TRP A 317 10.97 -9.02 8.62
C TRP A 317 12.43 -8.61 8.48
N ARG A 318 12.69 -7.36 8.06
CA ARG A 318 14.05 -6.91 7.67
C ARG A 318 14.69 -5.90 8.64
N GLY A 319 13.93 -5.41 9.61
CA GLY A 319 14.37 -4.34 10.51
C GLY A 319 14.68 -3.03 9.77
N THR A 320 15.33 -2.10 10.46
CA THR A 320 15.72 -0.80 9.92
C THR A 320 16.76 -0.88 8.81
N LYS A 321 17.43 -2.03 8.63
CA LYS A 321 18.35 -2.29 7.52
C LYS A 321 17.67 -2.11 6.16
N LEU A 322 16.36 -2.38 6.04
CA LEU A 322 15.61 -2.19 4.80
C LEU A 322 15.70 -0.75 4.27
N ILE A 323 15.70 0.26 5.15
CA ILE A 323 15.84 1.67 4.76
C ILE A 323 17.21 1.91 4.12
N LYS A 324 18.26 1.46 4.79
CA LYS A 324 19.65 1.60 4.31
C LYS A 324 19.89 0.83 3.01
N ASP A 325 19.38 -0.39 2.93
CA ASP A 325 19.47 -1.23 1.73
C ASP A 325 18.80 -0.56 0.54
N THR A 326 17.64 0.06 0.76
CA THR A 326 16.90 0.78 -0.28
C THR A 326 17.67 1.99 -0.78
N ILE A 327 18.21 2.80 0.14
CA ILE A 327 19.00 3.98 -0.24
C ILE A 327 20.24 3.55 -1.03
N ASN A 328 20.96 2.52 -0.58
CA ASN A 328 22.11 1.98 -1.30
C ASN A 328 21.72 1.44 -2.69
N PHE A 329 20.62 0.69 -2.79
CA PHE A 329 20.12 0.17 -4.05
C PHE A 329 19.80 1.30 -5.03
N LEU A 330 19.10 2.35 -4.59
CA LEU A 330 18.81 3.50 -5.45
C LEU A 330 20.09 4.22 -5.89
N GLU A 331 20.98 4.52 -4.95
CA GLU A 331 22.16 5.35 -5.18
C GLU A 331 23.23 4.65 -6.03
N ASN A 332 23.54 3.39 -5.70
CA ASN A 332 24.74 2.70 -6.16
C ASN A 332 24.44 1.60 -7.18
N GLU A 333 23.18 1.19 -7.35
CA GLU A 333 22.82 0.07 -8.22
C GLU A 333 21.82 0.50 -9.30
N TYR A 334 20.60 0.86 -8.91
CA TYR A 334 19.50 1.11 -9.83
C TYR A 334 19.70 2.35 -10.69
N MET A 335 19.87 3.54 -10.07
CA MET A 335 19.98 4.78 -10.83
C MET A 335 21.22 4.81 -11.72
N PRO A 336 22.43 4.40 -11.28
CA PRO A 336 23.60 4.30 -12.15
C PRO A 336 23.40 3.33 -13.31
N ARG A 337 22.80 2.15 -13.06
CA ARG A 337 22.55 1.15 -14.10
C ARG A 337 21.57 1.65 -15.17
N MET A 338 20.57 2.41 -14.76
CA MET A 338 19.56 2.96 -15.67
C MET A 338 19.94 4.32 -16.25
N GLY A 339 21.03 4.94 -15.77
CA GLY A 339 21.50 6.24 -16.21
C GLY A 339 20.77 7.45 -15.61
N TYR A 340 19.93 7.25 -14.59
CA TYR A 340 19.23 8.34 -13.91
C TYR A 340 20.17 9.14 -12.99
N GLN A 341 20.04 10.46 -12.99
CA GLN A 341 20.75 11.37 -12.08
C GLN A 341 19.87 11.83 -10.92
N LYS A 342 18.54 11.85 -11.09
CA LYS A 342 17.55 12.27 -10.10
C LYS A 342 16.39 11.29 -10.01
N VAL A 343 15.81 11.17 -8.83
CA VAL A 343 14.65 10.28 -8.64
C VAL A 343 13.42 10.73 -9.41
N GLU A 344 13.24 12.04 -9.61
CA GLU A 344 12.12 12.57 -10.40
C GLU A 344 12.12 12.14 -11.87
N GLU A 345 13.25 11.66 -12.41
CA GLU A 345 13.33 11.20 -13.80
C GLU A 345 12.54 9.92 -14.06
N PHE A 346 12.30 9.10 -13.02
CA PHE A 346 11.53 7.86 -13.16
C PHE A 346 10.15 7.89 -12.47
N ILE A 347 9.83 8.95 -11.72
CA ILE A 347 8.50 9.10 -11.12
C ILE A 347 7.45 9.19 -12.22
N GLY A 348 6.43 8.33 -12.15
CA GLY A 348 5.32 8.31 -13.10
C GLY A 348 5.64 7.72 -14.47
N LEU A 349 6.85 7.20 -14.73
CA LEU A 349 7.16 6.57 -16.03
C LEU A 349 6.26 5.36 -16.33
N GLY A 350 5.97 4.55 -15.31
CA GLY A 350 5.07 3.40 -15.43
C GLY A 350 3.65 3.78 -15.81
N VAL A 351 3.17 4.94 -15.34
CA VAL A 351 1.82 5.45 -15.62
C VAL A 351 1.59 5.66 -17.12
N LYS A 352 2.62 6.03 -17.89
CA LYS A 352 2.56 6.21 -19.35
C LYS A 352 2.21 4.92 -20.11
N HIS A 353 2.39 3.77 -19.47
CA HIS A 353 2.12 2.45 -20.03
C HIS A 353 0.78 1.86 -19.55
N ILE A 354 0.03 2.59 -18.73
CA ILE A 354 -1.29 2.18 -18.28
C ILE A 354 -2.32 2.75 -19.26
N LYS A 355 -3.12 1.86 -19.83
CA LYS A 355 -4.19 2.21 -20.76
C LYS A 355 -5.54 1.69 -20.26
N PRO A 356 -6.65 2.36 -20.61
CA PRO A 356 -7.98 1.77 -20.52
C PRO A 356 -8.05 0.43 -21.24
N ILE A 357 -8.92 -0.47 -20.77
CA ILE A 357 -9.01 -1.85 -21.26
C ILE A 357 -9.39 -1.90 -22.74
N GLU A 358 -10.18 -0.92 -23.18
CA GLU A 358 -10.63 -0.71 -24.55
C GLU A 358 -9.51 -0.28 -25.53
N GLU A 359 -8.38 0.18 -25.02
CA GLU A 359 -7.21 0.62 -25.82
C GLU A 359 -6.08 -0.43 -25.86
N ILE A 360 -6.26 -1.57 -25.19
CA ILE A 360 -5.26 -2.63 -25.16
C ILE A 360 -5.29 -3.39 -26.49
N ASP A 361 -4.15 -3.40 -27.18
CA ASP A 361 -3.88 -4.34 -28.27
C ASP A 361 -3.46 -5.68 -27.66
N TRP A 362 -4.41 -6.60 -27.56
CA TRP A 362 -4.24 -7.88 -26.87
C TRP A 362 -3.37 -8.88 -27.62
N LYS A 363 -3.18 -8.70 -28.93
CA LYS A 363 -2.37 -9.58 -29.80
C LYS A 363 -2.60 -11.09 -29.62
N MET A 364 -3.80 -11.51 -29.20
CA MET A 364 -4.08 -12.90 -28.81
C MET A 364 -3.87 -13.92 -29.95
N GLU A 365 -4.01 -13.48 -31.19
CA GLU A 365 -3.84 -14.34 -32.37
C GLU A 365 -2.37 -14.48 -32.81
N ASP A 366 -1.50 -13.57 -32.37
CA ASP A 366 -0.08 -13.55 -32.76
C ASP A 366 0.78 -14.50 -31.94
N TYR A 367 0.24 -15.12 -30.89
CA TYR A 367 1.02 -15.91 -29.94
C TYR A 367 0.45 -17.32 -29.72
N VAL A 368 1.34 -18.29 -29.54
CA VAL A 368 1.02 -19.69 -29.23
C VAL A 368 1.87 -20.19 -28.09
N SER A 369 1.33 -21.14 -27.32
CA SER A 369 2.13 -21.81 -26.29
C SER A 369 3.02 -22.91 -26.89
N THR A 370 4.19 -23.12 -26.29
CA THR A 370 5.10 -24.22 -26.59
C THR A 370 5.58 -24.90 -25.30
N VAL A 371 6.20 -26.08 -25.42
CA VAL A 371 6.70 -26.88 -24.29
C VAL A 371 8.11 -27.37 -24.57
N ASP A 372 9.02 -27.13 -23.62
CA ASP A 372 10.33 -27.78 -23.57
C ASP A 372 10.16 -29.21 -23.04
N ASP A 373 10.18 -30.18 -23.95
CA ASP A 373 10.03 -31.60 -23.65
C ASP A 373 11.14 -32.16 -22.74
N LYS A 374 12.30 -31.51 -22.63
CA LYS A 374 13.38 -31.96 -21.73
C LYS A 374 13.13 -31.57 -20.28
N ARG A 375 12.43 -30.47 -20.04
CA ARG A 375 12.07 -29.98 -18.69
C ARG A 375 10.74 -30.50 -18.22
N CYS A 376 9.82 -30.76 -19.15
CA CYS A 376 8.45 -31.11 -18.82
C CYS A 376 8.35 -32.51 -18.17
N VAL A 377 7.91 -32.56 -16.92
CA VAL A 377 7.67 -33.80 -16.16
C VAL A 377 6.30 -34.44 -16.41
N ARG A 378 5.56 -33.96 -17.43
CA ARG A 378 4.23 -34.50 -17.84
C ARG A 378 3.19 -34.57 -16.71
N CYS A 379 3.24 -33.66 -15.73
CA CYS A 379 2.28 -33.61 -14.61
C CYS A 379 0.82 -33.35 -15.02
N GLY A 380 0.58 -32.86 -16.24
CA GLY A 380 -0.75 -32.61 -16.80
C GLY A 380 -1.49 -31.38 -16.29
N ILE A 381 -0.93 -30.61 -15.34
CA ILE A 381 -1.55 -29.38 -14.80
C ILE A 381 -1.96 -28.40 -15.91
N CYS A 382 -1.11 -28.20 -16.91
CA CYS A 382 -1.37 -27.31 -18.05
C CYS A 382 -2.37 -27.84 -19.08
N CYS A 383 -2.84 -29.09 -18.95
CA CYS A 383 -3.76 -29.75 -19.88
C CYS A 383 -5.10 -30.15 -19.22
N ASN A 384 -5.11 -30.33 -17.89
CA ASN A 384 -6.27 -30.81 -17.13
C ASN A 384 -6.91 -29.73 -16.26
N GLY A 385 -6.50 -28.47 -16.46
CA GLY A 385 -7.08 -27.31 -15.79
C GLY A 385 -8.27 -26.76 -16.58
N ILE A 386 -8.08 -25.58 -17.18
CA ILE A 386 -9.12 -24.82 -17.90
C ILE A 386 -8.91 -24.84 -19.43
N CYS A 387 -7.70 -25.17 -19.89
CA CYS A 387 -7.29 -25.01 -21.29
C CYS A 387 -7.61 -26.26 -22.13
N ASP A 388 -8.49 -26.12 -23.12
CA ASP A 388 -8.80 -27.20 -24.07
C ASP A 388 -7.83 -27.28 -25.26
N ALA A 389 -7.00 -26.25 -25.47
CA ALA A 389 -6.01 -26.24 -26.55
C ALA A 389 -4.80 -27.14 -26.28
N ARG A 390 -4.75 -27.84 -25.15
CA ARG A 390 -3.59 -28.65 -24.72
C ARG A 390 -4.06 -29.99 -24.20
N SER A 391 -3.42 -31.07 -24.65
CA SER A 391 -3.82 -32.43 -24.28
C SER A 391 -2.61 -33.33 -24.05
N LEU A 392 -2.73 -34.20 -23.05
CA LEU A 392 -1.89 -35.40 -22.89
C LEU A 392 -2.66 -36.69 -23.23
N ARG A 393 -3.95 -36.60 -23.59
CA ARG A 393 -4.78 -37.78 -23.84
C ARG A 393 -4.38 -38.50 -25.13
N GLU A 394 -4.02 -37.73 -26.14
CA GLU A 394 -3.60 -38.26 -27.45
C GLU A 394 -2.21 -38.89 -27.38
N ASN A 395 -1.35 -38.36 -26.52
CA ASN A 395 -0.01 -38.89 -26.30
C ASN A 395 0.44 -38.64 -24.85
N PRO A 396 0.51 -39.66 -23.99
CA PRO A 396 0.94 -39.46 -22.60
C PRO A 396 2.41 -39.06 -22.48
N LEU A 397 3.21 -39.23 -23.54
CA LEU A 397 4.64 -38.91 -23.57
C LEU A 397 4.93 -37.48 -24.04
N ARG A 398 3.95 -36.75 -24.59
CA ARG A 398 4.14 -35.40 -25.12
C ARG A 398 2.87 -34.57 -25.00
N VAL A 399 3.00 -33.33 -24.52
CA VAL A 399 1.90 -32.35 -24.58
C VAL A 399 1.64 -32.00 -26.04
N VAL A 400 0.45 -32.34 -26.53
CA VAL A 400 -0.05 -31.91 -27.83
C VAL A 400 -0.73 -30.55 -27.64
N ILE A 401 -0.45 -29.62 -28.55
CA ILE A 401 -0.99 -28.26 -28.53
C ILE A 401 -1.74 -28.06 -29.84
N ASP A 402 -3.02 -27.71 -29.73
CA ASP A 402 -3.84 -27.27 -30.85
C ASP A 402 -3.57 -25.76 -31.06
N GLU A 403 -2.86 -25.43 -32.14
CA GLU A 403 -2.48 -24.05 -32.46
C GLU A 403 -3.67 -23.18 -32.88
N GLU A 404 -4.75 -23.79 -33.37
CA GLU A 404 -5.97 -23.08 -33.78
C GLU A 404 -6.80 -22.69 -32.55
N MET A 405 -6.82 -23.56 -31.53
CA MET A 405 -7.51 -23.29 -30.26
C MET A 405 -6.67 -22.45 -29.28
N CYS A 406 -5.36 -22.34 -29.49
CA CYS A 406 -4.46 -21.63 -28.57
C CYS A 406 -4.44 -20.12 -28.84
N TYR A 407 -4.94 -19.35 -27.86
CA TYR A 407 -4.93 -17.87 -27.85
C TYR A 407 -3.70 -17.24 -27.17
N GLY A 408 -2.65 -18.02 -26.86
CA GLY A 408 -1.43 -17.46 -26.27
C GLY A 408 -1.58 -16.79 -24.89
N CYS A 409 -2.67 -17.04 -24.14
CA CYS A 409 -3.02 -16.30 -22.91
C CYS A 409 -2.03 -16.38 -21.73
N GLY A 410 -0.99 -17.22 -21.81
CA GLY A 410 0.04 -17.34 -20.77
C GLY A 410 -0.34 -18.17 -19.54
N LEU A 411 -1.60 -18.59 -19.35
CA LEU A 411 -2.02 -19.36 -18.16
C LEU A 411 -1.15 -20.60 -17.93
N CYS A 412 -0.94 -21.40 -18.98
CA CYS A 412 -0.12 -22.60 -18.92
C CYS A 412 1.35 -22.34 -18.62
N GLN A 413 1.88 -21.17 -19.00
CA GLN A 413 3.23 -20.72 -18.65
C GLN A 413 3.30 -20.33 -17.18
N ALA A 414 2.33 -19.58 -16.69
CA ALA A 414 2.28 -19.09 -15.32
C ALA A 414 2.17 -20.21 -14.26
N ILE A 415 1.45 -21.29 -14.57
CA ILE A 415 1.18 -22.39 -13.61
C ILE A 415 2.13 -23.60 -13.74
N CYS A 416 3.08 -23.58 -14.69
CA CYS A 416 3.96 -24.73 -14.90
C CYS A 416 5.03 -24.80 -13.80
N PRO A 417 5.05 -25.86 -12.96
CA PRO A 417 5.99 -25.94 -11.84
C PRO A 417 7.46 -26.08 -12.28
N GLU A 418 7.71 -26.60 -13.48
CA GLU A 418 9.05 -26.79 -14.04
C GLU A 418 9.49 -25.65 -14.95
N HIS A 419 8.68 -24.60 -15.09
CA HIS A 419 8.88 -23.52 -16.05
C HIS A 419 9.19 -24.02 -17.48
N ALA A 420 8.57 -25.15 -17.86
CA ALA A 420 8.79 -25.83 -19.13
C ALA A 420 7.92 -25.29 -20.27
N VAL A 421 7.04 -24.33 -19.99
CA VAL A 421 6.10 -23.76 -20.96
C VAL A 421 6.53 -22.34 -21.31
N SER A 422 6.36 -21.95 -22.57
CA SER A 422 6.61 -20.58 -23.02
C SER A 422 5.53 -20.12 -24.00
N ILE A 423 5.26 -18.82 -24.04
CA ILE A 423 4.45 -18.19 -25.10
C ILE A 423 5.40 -17.61 -26.13
N ILE A 424 5.21 -17.98 -27.40
CA ILE A 424 6.05 -17.55 -28.53
C ILE A 424 5.18 -16.97 -29.63
N GLU A 425 5.77 -16.09 -30.45
CA GLU A 425 5.10 -15.54 -31.62
C GLU A 425 4.80 -16.66 -32.64
N LYS A 426 3.57 -16.72 -33.14
CA LYS A 426 3.16 -17.65 -34.19
C LYS A 426 3.91 -17.31 -35.47
N LYS A 427 4.47 -18.32 -36.13
CA LYS A 427 4.96 -18.15 -37.50
C LYS A 427 3.76 -18.12 -38.43
N HIS A 428 3.26 -16.92 -38.73
CA HIS A 428 2.22 -16.73 -39.72
C HIS A 428 2.65 -17.36 -41.06
N LYS A 429 1.80 -18.22 -41.64
CA LYS A 429 2.05 -18.71 -43.01
C LYS A 429 2.05 -17.49 -43.93
N VAL A 430 3.12 -17.29 -44.71
CA VAL A 430 3.14 -16.29 -45.77
C VAL A 430 2.12 -16.73 -46.83
N ILE A 431 0.91 -16.16 -46.78
CA ILE A 431 -0.10 -16.34 -47.82
C ILE A 431 0.02 -15.14 -48.76
N GLY A 432 1.01 -15.18 -49.64
CA GLY A 432 1.22 -14.16 -50.65
C GLY A 432 1.14 -14.76 -52.05
N VAL A 433 0.09 -14.39 -52.81
CA VAL A 433 0.18 -14.35 -54.27
C VAL A 433 0.58 -12.92 -54.61
N SER A 434 1.81 -12.73 -55.06
CA SER A 434 2.25 -11.44 -55.62
C SER A 434 1.58 -11.26 -56.98
N PHE A 435 0.56 -10.42 -57.05
CA PHE A 435 0.09 -9.91 -58.34
C PHE A 435 1.05 -8.81 -58.77
N LEU A 436 2.00 -9.17 -59.64
CA LEU A 436 2.68 -8.16 -60.44
C LEU A 436 1.61 -7.45 -61.29
N PRO A 437 1.56 -6.11 -61.31
CA PRO A 437 0.66 -5.40 -62.21
C PRO A 437 0.98 -5.82 -63.64
N SER A 438 -0.05 -6.24 -64.40
CA SER A 438 0.07 -6.53 -65.82
C SER A 438 0.63 -5.30 -66.54
N ARG A 439 1.69 -5.53 -67.31
CA ARG A 439 2.43 -4.54 -68.11
C ARG A 439 1.55 -3.75 -69.07
#